data_AF-C6TEI6-F1
#
_entry.id   AF-C6TEI6-F1
#
_cell.length_a   1.000
_cell.length_b   1.000
_cell.length_c   1.000
_cell.angle_alpha   90.00
_cell.angle_beta   90.00
_cell.angle_gamma   90.00
#
_symmetry.space_group_name_H-M   'P 1'
#
loop_
_entity.id
_entity.type
_entity.pdbx_description
1 polymer ?
#
loop_
_entity_poly.entity_id
_entity_poly.type
_entity_poly.pdbx_seq_one_letter_code
_entity_poly.pdbx_strand_id
1 'polypeptide(L)'
;MMERVLGSIPELMIRRSNKGAEKYFKRGSRLRWPEGAVSRESISAVKKLGHLKDIVSRNVDSSRSSLTDLLHGLLTYDPTKRLTACQALDHIFFRNPT
;
A
#
# COMPACT_ATOMS: atom_id res chain seq x y z
N MET A 1 -2.37 -4.77 7.38
CA MET A 1 -1.20 -5.18 6.58
C MET A 1 -0.93 -4.16 5.49
N MET A 2 -1.71 -4.10 4.40
CA MET A 2 -1.56 -3.04 3.38
C MET A 2 -1.87 -1.64 3.93
N GLU A 3 -2.94 -1.48 4.72
CA GLU A 3 -3.27 -0.16 5.28
C GLU A 3 -2.20 0.43 6.20
N ARG A 4 -1.32 -0.42 6.77
CA ARG A 4 -0.19 0.04 7.58
C ARG A 4 0.93 0.62 6.73
N VAL A 5 1.18 0.02 5.57
CA VAL A 5 2.29 0.40 4.67
C VAL A 5 1.88 1.53 3.74
N LEU A 6 0.68 1.45 3.16
CA LEU A 6 0.21 2.30 2.05
C LEU A 6 -0.88 3.31 2.45
N GLY A 7 -1.38 3.24 3.69
CA GLY A 7 -2.53 4.04 4.14
C GLY A 7 -3.88 3.38 3.83
N SER A 8 -4.96 4.05 4.23
CA SER A 8 -6.34 3.54 4.14
C SER A 8 -6.77 3.20 2.72
N ILE A 9 -7.55 2.13 2.56
CA ILE A 9 -8.15 1.77 1.27
C ILE A 9 -9.23 2.82 0.93
N PRO A 10 -9.26 3.36 -0.31
CA PRO A 10 -10.29 4.32 -0.71
C PRO A 10 -11.71 3.74 -0.57
N GLU A 11 -12.63 4.49 0.04
CA GLU A 11 -14.01 4.04 0.26
C GLU A 11 -14.73 3.62 -1.02
N LEU A 12 -14.48 4.32 -2.13
CA LEU A 12 -15.07 4.00 -3.42
C LEU A 12 -14.75 2.57 -3.87
N MET A 13 -13.54 2.08 -3.57
CA MET A 13 -13.17 0.71 -3.87
C MET A 13 -13.85 -0.29 -2.95
N ILE A 14 -14.01 0.05 -1.67
CA ILE A 14 -14.70 -0.78 -0.69
C ILE A 14 -16.17 -0.94 -1.10
N ARG A 15 -16.84 0.16 -1.47
CA ARG A 15 -18.24 0.15 -1.92
C ARG A 15 -18.45 -0.59 -3.24
N ARG A 16 -17.48 -0.54 -4.14
CA ARG A 16 -17.50 -1.28 -5.42
C ARG A 16 -17.15 -2.76 -5.27
N SER A 17 -16.68 -3.18 -4.10
CA SER A 17 -16.31 -4.58 -3.87
C SER A 17 -17.54 -5.50 -3.90
N ASN A 18 -17.32 -6.77 -4.25
CA ASN A 18 -18.39 -7.75 -4.31
C ASN A 18 -18.91 -8.11 -2.90
N LYS A 19 -20.10 -8.73 -2.83
CA LYS A 19 -20.70 -9.19 -1.56
C LYS A 19 -19.78 -10.09 -0.74
N GLY A 20 -18.90 -10.86 -1.40
CA GLY A 20 -17.92 -11.72 -0.73
C GLY A 20 -16.84 -10.96 0.05
N ALA A 21 -16.58 -9.70 -0.32
CA ALA A 21 -15.60 -8.85 0.33
C ALA A 21 -16.15 -8.14 1.59
N GLU A 22 -17.47 -8.06 1.77
CA GLU A 22 -18.10 -7.36 2.90
C GLU A 22 -17.63 -7.88 4.27
N LYS A 23 -17.30 -9.18 4.37
CA LYS A 23 -16.76 -9.79 5.60
C LYS A 23 -15.43 -9.17 6.07
N TYR A 24 -14.65 -8.59 5.15
CA TYR A 24 -13.38 -7.94 5.47
C TYR A 24 -13.55 -6.50 5.93
N PHE A 25 -14.74 -5.91 5.82
CA PHE A 25 -15.01 -4.53 6.19
C PHE A 25 -16.03 -4.42 7.33
N LYS A 26 -15.93 -3.33 8.09
CA LYS A 26 -16.89 -2.86 9.09
C LYS A 26 -17.71 -1.76 8.46
N ARG A 27 -19.04 -1.92 8.43
CA ARG A 27 -20.00 -0.94 7.92
C ARG A 27 -19.64 -0.39 6.52
N GLY A 28 -18.99 -1.20 5.68
CA GLY A 28 -18.64 -0.84 4.30
C GLY A 28 -17.58 0.26 4.13
N SER A 29 -16.82 0.63 5.17
CA SER A 29 -15.85 1.75 5.07
C SER A 29 -14.47 1.49 5.67
N ARG A 30 -14.35 0.62 6.67
CA ARG A 30 -13.07 0.35 7.34
C ARG A 30 -12.74 -1.12 7.37
N LEU A 31 -11.48 -1.49 7.27
CA LEU A 31 -11.06 -2.88 7.41
C LEU A 31 -11.48 -3.43 8.79
N ARG A 32 -11.98 -4.67 8.82
CA ARG A 32 -12.30 -5.42 10.04
C ARG A 32 -11.02 -5.96 10.67
N TRP A 33 -10.16 -5.06 11.10
CA TRP A 33 -8.90 -5.34 11.76
C TRP A 33 -8.80 -4.51 13.05
N PRO A 34 -8.35 -5.08 14.18
CA PRO A 34 -7.75 -6.41 14.35
C PRO A 34 -8.71 -7.58 14.64
N GLU A 35 -10.03 -7.37 14.64
CA GLU A 35 -11.01 -8.38 15.10
C GLU A 35 -11.08 -9.62 14.22
N GLY A 36 -10.62 -9.55 12.97
CA GLY A 36 -10.47 -10.71 12.08
C GLY A 36 -9.09 -11.36 12.10
N ALA A 37 -8.21 -11.01 13.04
CA ALA A 37 -6.85 -11.55 13.10
C ALA A 37 -6.81 -12.99 13.64
N VAL A 38 -5.93 -13.82 13.07
CA VAL A 38 -5.77 -15.23 13.44
C VAL A 38 -5.10 -15.38 14.81
N SER A 39 -4.16 -14.51 15.16
CA SER A 39 -3.40 -14.61 16.41
C SER A 39 -2.87 -13.26 16.91
N ARG A 40 -2.48 -13.18 18.19
CA ARG A 40 -1.89 -11.97 18.77
C ARG A 40 -0.53 -11.65 18.15
N GLU A 41 0.22 -12.67 17.76
CA GLU A 41 1.50 -12.57 17.07
C GLU A 41 1.31 -11.92 15.70
N SER A 42 0.27 -12.33 14.96
CA SER A 42 -0.09 -11.70 13.68
C SER A 42 -0.43 -10.21 13.84
N ILE A 43 -1.15 -9.86 14.92
CA ILE A 43 -1.47 -8.46 15.23
C ILE A 43 -0.20 -7.66 15.51
N SER A 44 0.69 -8.23 16.34
CA SER A 44 1.97 -7.62 16.69
C SER A 44 2.85 -7.42 15.45
N ALA A 45 2.97 -8.42 14.59
CA ALA A 45 3.73 -8.35 13.35
C ALA A 45 3.23 -7.22 12.44
N VAL A 46 1.92 -7.11 12.23
CA VAL A 46 1.33 -6.04 11.40
C VAL A 46 1.50 -4.66 12.05
N LYS A 47 1.46 -4.56 13.39
CA LYS A 47 1.70 -3.30 14.10
C LYS A 47 3.15 -2.81 13.96
N LYS A 48 4.11 -3.74 13.92
CA LYS A 48 5.56 -3.47 13.74
C LYS A 48 5.95 -3.04 12.32
N LEU A 49 5.07 -3.24 11.33
CA LEU A 49 5.30 -2.73 9.97
C LEU A 49 5.36 -1.20 9.98
N GLY A 50 6.37 -0.65 9.30
CA GLY A 50 6.51 0.78 9.04
C GLY A 50 5.71 1.22 7.81
N HIS A 51 5.66 2.53 7.56
CA HIS A 51 5.13 3.06 6.32
C HIS A 51 6.08 2.77 5.16
N LEU A 52 5.60 2.81 3.91
CA LEU A 52 6.42 2.55 2.73
C LEU A 52 7.72 3.37 2.74
N LYS A 53 7.61 4.67 3.05
CA LYS A 53 8.76 5.57 3.18
C LYS A 53 9.77 5.06 4.21
N ASP A 54 9.32 4.65 5.40
CA ASP A 54 10.22 4.15 6.46
C ASP A 54 10.92 2.87 6.04
N ILE A 55 10.21 1.98 5.33
CA ILE A 55 10.77 0.73 4.82
C ILE A 55 11.85 1.03 3.78
N VAL A 56 11.59 1.93 2.83
CA VAL A 56 12.58 2.29 1.80
C VAL A 56 13.78 2.98 2.42
N SER A 57 13.58 3.98 3.28
CA SER A 57 14.68 4.72 3.94
C SER A 57 15.58 3.85 4.83
N ARG A 58 15.10 2.69 5.32
CA ARG A 58 15.93 1.74 6.07
C ARG A 58 16.85 0.89 5.19
N ASN A 59 16.48 0.70 3.92
CA ASN A 59 17.16 -0.23 3.02
C ASN A 59 17.94 0.50 1.91
N VAL A 60 17.66 1.79 1.70
CA VAL A 60 18.12 2.55 0.55
C VAL A 60 18.46 3.97 1.00
N ASP A 61 19.59 4.50 0.52
CA ASP A 61 20.01 5.88 0.79
C ASP A 61 18.92 6.89 0.40
N SER A 62 18.81 7.95 1.20
CA SER A 62 17.86 9.05 1.01
C SER A 62 17.93 9.73 -0.36
N SER A 63 19.03 9.52 -1.10
CA SER A 63 19.21 9.97 -2.50
C SER A 63 18.25 9.29 -3.49
N ARG A 64 17.68 8.14 -3.15
CA ARG A 64 16.74 7.39 -4.00
C ARG A 64 15.28 7.67 -3.63
N SER A 65 14.97 8.93 -3.36
CA SER A 65 13.59 9.40 -3.17
C SER A 65 12.69 9.07 -4.38
N SER A 66 13.26 9.07 -5.59
CA SER A 66 12.61 8.64 -6.83
C SER A 66 12.16 7.17 -6.82
N LEU A 67 12.82 6.29 -6.07
CA LEU A 67 12.37 4.91 -5.88
C LEU A 67 11.10 4.86 -5.05
N THR A 68 11.06 5.63 -3.95
CA THR A 68 9.87 5.72 -3.09
C THR A 68 8.66 6.22 -3.88
N ASP A 69 8.86 7.22 -4.73
CA ASP A 69 7.82 7.78 -5.61
C ASP A 69 7.30 6.73 -6.61
N LEU A 70 8.21 6.03 -7.30
CA LEU A 70 7.86 4.94 -8.20
C LEU A 70 7.03 3.86 -7.49
N LEU A 71 7.46 3.43 -6.30
CA LEU A 71 6.76 2.40 -5.53
C LEU A 71 5.37 2.87 -5.07
N HIS A 72 5.22 4.15 -4.68
CA HIS A 72 3.90 4.71 -4.39
C HIS A 72 2.97 4.69 -5.61
N GLY A 73 3.48 5.04 -6.79
CA GLY A 73 2.73 4.97 -8.04
C GLY A 73 2.29 3.54 -8.39
N LEU A 74 3.20 2.57 -8.27
CA LEU A 74 2.93 1.15 -8.56
C LEU A 74 1.99 0.50 -7.55
N LEU A 75 2.09 0.87 -6.27
CA LEU A 75 1.30 0.28 -5.17
C LEU A 75 0.00 1.06 -4.88
N THR A 76 -0.37 2.02 -5.72
CA THR A 76 -1.62 2.76 -5.57
C THR A 76 -2.83 1.81 -5.62
N TYR A 77 -3.74 1.95 -4.65
CA TYR A 77 -4.91 1.07 -4.55
C TYR A 77 -5.81 1.16 -5.79
N ASP A 78 -6.18 2.38 -6.17
CA ASP A 78 -7.08 2.63 -7.30
C ASP A 78 -6.41 2.25 -8.61
N PRO A 79 -6.87 1.21 -9.32
CA PRO A 79 -6.23 0.75 -10.55
C PRO A 79 -6.28 1.79 -11.66
N THR A 80 -7.24 2.73 -11.62
CA THR A 80 -7.34 3.81 -12.61
C THR A 80 -6.31 4.90 -12.41
N LYS A 81 -5.76 5.02 -11.19
CA LYS A 81 -4.71 5.97 -10.82
C LYS A 81 -3.33 5.32 -10.70
N ARG A 82 -3.29 3.98 -10.68
CA ARG A 82 -2.06 3.21 -10.54
C ARG A 82 -1.18 3.41 -11.77
N LEU A 83 0.11 3.58 -11.52
CA LEU A 83 1.11 3.70 -12.57
C LEU A 83 1.13 2.44 -13.45
N THR A 84 1.04 2.63 -14.76
CA THR A 84 1.17 1.54 -15.74
C THR A 84 2.63 1.15 -15.93
N ALA A 85 2.90 -0.03 -16.50
CA ALA A 85 4.27 -0.47 -16.80
C ALA A 85 5.00 0.49 -17.74
N CYS A 86 4.32 1.00 -18.79
CA CYS A 86 4.92 1.98 -19.70
C CYS A 86 5.29 3.28 -18.98
N GLN A 87 4.37 3.84 -18.17
CA GLN A 87 4.66 5.04 -17.38
C GLN A 87 5.77 4.80 -16.33
N ALA A 88 5.83 3.60 -15.77
CA ALA A 88 6.88 3.21 -14.83
C ALA A 88 8.25 3.17 -15.49
N LEU A 89 8.37 2.67 -16.72
CA LEU A 89 9.63 2.66 -17.47
C LEU A 89 10.12 4.08 -17.80
N ASP A 90 9.20 5.03 -18.01
CA ASP A 90 9.51 6.45 -18.23
C ASP A 90 9.80 7.24 -16.93
N HIS A 91 9.78 6.59 -15.77
CA HIS A 91 9.96 7.24 -14.48
C HIS A 91 11.39 7.76 -14.26
N ILE A 92 11.54 8.85 -13.51
CA ILE A 92 12.84 9.50 -13.19
C ILE A 92 13.84 8.50 -12.61
N PHE A 93 13.33 7.54 -11.83
CA PHE A 93 14.13 6.45 -11.25
C PHE A 93 14.92 5.65 -12.29
N PHE A 94 14.34 5.37 -13.47
CA PHE A 94 15.02 4.65 -14.54
C PHE A 94 15.70 5.57 -15.56
N ARG A 95 15.21 6.80 -15.73
CA ARG A 95 15.80 7.80 -16.65
C ARG A 95 17.17 8.31 -16.21
N ASN A 96 17.42 8.37 -14.91
CA ASN A 96 18.71 8.81 -14.36
C ASN A 96 19.36 7.64 -13.61
N PRO A 97 19.99 6.68 -14.32
CA PRO A 97 20.75 5.64 -13.66
C PRO A 97 21.96 6.27 -12.97
N THR A 98 21.85 6.45 -11.66
CA THR A 98 22.99 6.68 -10.75
C THR A 98 23.83 5.42 -10.62
#